data_AF-A0A6P0DUA6-F1
#
_entry.id   AF-A0A6P0DUA6-F1
#
_cell.length_a   1.000
_cell.length_b   1.000
_cell.length_c   1.000
_cell.angle_alpha   90.00
_cell.angle_beta   90.00
_cell.angle_gamma   90.00
#
_symmetry.space_group_name_H-M   'P 1'
#
loop_
_entity.id
_entity.type
_entity.pdbx_description
1 polymer ?
#
loop_
_entity_poly.entity_id
_entity_poly.type
_entity_poly.pdbx_seq_one_letter_code
_entity_poly.pdbx_strand_id
1 'polypeptide(L)'
;FGAFGSYGMDGSRTPRSDMASAMAKWANDKAQGPLWEAKPVRGEVGILVVRETQEFDHLLNHDRKEKPYPEAMWGAYRAFLENGVQPDWVHIDDIAAYDFLYFPYPIMFTSEQARSLKAWVENGGTLIAEACPGYFGDRGHVGTVQPNMGLDEVFGAREEDVEFMPDIGDRIHFDLDGAAVDGGGFLQSYRLTGGTGRGHFTDGRLAGVENAYGKGRTLLIGTNPSVAYY
;
A
#
# COMPACT_ATOMS: atom_id res chain seq x y z
N PHE A 1 -18.03 -26.59 26.45
CA PHE A 1 -17.38 -25.53 25.65
C PHE A 1 -16.45 -26.23 24.65
N GLY A 2 -16.86 -26.33 23.38
CA GLY A 2 -16.07 -26.94 22.29
C GLY A 2 -15.76 -25.88 21.25
N ALA A 3 -14.80 -25.00 21.54
CA ALA A 3 -14.62 -23.77 20.76
C ALA A 3 -14.01 -24.01 19.37
N PHE A 4 -12.95 -24.84 19.28
CA PHE A 4 -12.10 -24.88 18.08
C PHE A 4 -12.09 -26.24 17.35
N GLY A 5 -12.61 -27.31 17.96
CA GLY A 5 -12.61 -28.65 17.37
C GLY A 5 -13.69 -28.84 16.30
N SER A 6 -13.37 -29.67 15.28
CA SER A 6 -14.35 -30.11 14.28
C SER A 6 -15.44 -31.02 14.86
N TYR A 7 -15.18 -31.70 15.98
CA TYR A 7 -16.11 -32.60 16.67
C TYR A 7 -16.63 -32.00 17.97
N GLY A 8 -17.76 -32.51 18.46
CA GLY A 8 -18.27 -32.24 19.79
C GLY A 8 -17.31 -32.76 20.87
N MET A 9 -17.40 -32.20 22.08
CA MET A 9 -16.58 -32.64 23.22
C MET A 9 -16.85 -34.10 23.63
N ASP A 10 -17.99 -34.64 23.21
CA ASP A 10 -18.42 -36.03 23.37
C ASP A 10 -18.04 -36.93 22.17
N GLY A 11 -17.29 -36.39 21.21
CA GLY A 11 -16.91 -37.10 19.98
C GLY A 11 -18.02 -37.15 18.92
N SER A 12 -19.16 -36.49 19.13
CA SER A 12 -20.21 -36.41 18.11
C SER A 12 -19.79 -35.58 16.90
N ARG A 13 -20.36 -35.90 15.73
CA ARG A 13 -20.17 -35.11 14.52
C ARG A 13 -20.84 -33.74 14.66
N THR A 14 -20.27 -32.75 14.00
CA THR A 14 -20.83 -31.40 13.87
C THR A 14 -20.90 -30.98 12.40
N PRO A 15 -21.65 -29.93 12.05
CA PRO A 15 -21.61 -29.36 10.70
C PRO A 15 -20.18 -28.98 10.24
N ARG A 16 -19.30 -28.59 11.17
CA ARG A 16 -17.88 -28.31 10.86
C ARG A 16 -17.13 -29.58 10.47
N SER A 17 -17.34 -30.70 11.18
CA SER A 17 -16.71 -31.98 10.78
C SER A 17 -17.24 -32.50 9.45
N ASP A 18 -18.53 -32.26 9.15
CA ASP A 18 -19.10 -32.68 7.87
C ASP A 18 -18.48 -31.88 6.71
N MET A 19 -18.32 -30.55 6.87
CA MET A 19 -17.64 -29.70 5.89
C MET A 19 -16.16 -30.09 5.74
N ALA A 20 -15.44 -30.30 6.86
CA ALA A 20 -14.05 -30.75 6.81
C ALA A 20 -13.92 -32.10 6.06
N SER A 21 -14.86 -33.03 6.28
CA SER A 21 -14.90 -34.29 5.55
C SER A 21 -15.17 -34.10 4.06
N ALA A 22 -16.10 -33.21 3.69
CA ALA A 22 -16.41 -32.89 2.30
C ALA A 22 -15.19 -32.30 1.58
N MET A 23 -14.51 -31.32 2.18
CA MET A 23 -13.29 -30.71 1.64
C MET A 23 -12.16 -31.73 1.51
N ALA A 24 -11.94 -32.57 2.53
CA ALA A 24 -10.90 -33.59 2.48
C ALA A 24 -11.15 -34.62 1.36
N LYS A 25 -12.40 -35.08 1.18
CA LYS A 25 -12.74 -36.00 0.08
C LYS A 25 -12.54 -35.35 -1.27
N TRP A 26 -13.01 -34.11 -1.44
CA TRP A 26 -12.84 -33.36 -2.69
C TRP A 26 -11.35 -33.16 -3.01
N ALA A 27 -10.56 -32.68 -2.04
CA ALA A 27 -9.13 -32.43 -2.19
C ALA A 27 -8.32 -33.68 -2.59
N ASN A 28 -8.69 -34.85 -2.06
CA ASN A 28 -8.02 -36.12 -2.34
C ASN A 28 -8.60 -36.88 -3.55
N ASP A 29 -9.63 -36.35 -4.20
CA ASP A 29 -10.15 -36.93 -5.43
C ASP A 29 -9.10 -36.81 -6.55
N LYS A 30 -8.86 -37.91 -7.27
CA LYS A 30 -7.90 -37.94 -8.39
C LYS A 30 -8.22 -36.90 -9.47
N ALA A 31 -9.49 -36.51 -9.61
CA ALA A 31 -9.92 -35.45 -10.51
C ALA A 31 -9.30 -34.07 -10.17
N GLN A 32 -8.87 -33.84 -8.93
CA GLN A 32 -8.18 -32.61 -8.53
C GLN A 32 -6.68 -32.62 -8.82
N GLY A 33 -6.12 -33.71 -9.37
CA GLY A 33 -4.69 -33.81 -9.70
C GLY A 33 -4.12 -32.58 -10.44
N PRO A 34 -4.76 -32.10 -11.52
CA PRO A 34 -4.30 -30.91 -12.23
C PRO A 34 -4.30 -29.62 -11.38
N LEU A 35 -5.22 -29.49 -10.42
CA LEU A 35 -5.27 -28.33 -9.53
C LEU A 35 -4.07 -28.30 -8.58
N TRP A 36 -3.63 -29.47 -8.09
CA TRP A 36 -2.46 -29.57 -7.22
C TRP A 36 -1.12 -29.36 -7.95
N GLU A 37 -1.10 -29.55 -9.27
CA GLU A 37 0.04 -29.22 -10.13
C GLU A 37 0.08 -27.73 -10.51
N ALA A 38 -1.04 -27.01 -10.35
CA ALA A 38 -1.11 -25.60 -10.66
C ALA A 38 -0.21 -24.78 -9.72
N LYS A 39 0.39 -23.71 -10.26
CA LYS A 39 1.16 -22.75 -9.49
C LYS A 39 0.25 -21.59 -9.07
N PRO A 40 0.45 -21.01 -7.87
CA PRO A 40 -0.20 -19.76 -7.52
C PRO A 40 0.01 -18.72 -8.61
N VAL A 41 -1.05 -18.00 -8.96
CA VAL A 41 -0.96 -16.87 -9.89
C VAL A 41 -0.23 -15.75 -9.16
N ARG A 42 0.80 -15.20 -9.79
CA ARG A 42 1.41 -13.94 -9.33
C ARG A 42 0.43 -12.82 -9.57
N GLY A 43 0.19 -12.00 -8.56
CA GLY A 43 -0.66 -10.82 -8.63
C GLY A 43 -0.20 -9.82 -9.68
N GLU A 44 -1.15 -9.01 -10.12
CA GLU A 44 -0.96 -7.94 -11.10
C GLU A 44 -0.32 -6.70 -10.46
N VAL A 45 -0.52 -6.52 -9.14
CA VAL A 45 0.05 -5.43 -8.34
C VAL A 45 0.73 -5.97 -7.09
N GLY A 46 1.93 -5.47 -6.79
CA GLY A 46 2.57 -5.68 -5.50
C GLY A 46 2.26 -4.53 -4.54
N ILE A 47 1.59 -4.82 -3.43
CA ILE A 47 1.45 -3.88 -2.31
C ILE A 47 2.70 -4.01 -1.45
N LEU A 48 3.48 -2.93 -1.37
CA LEU A 48 4.79 -2.95 -0.76
C LEU A 48 4.69 -3.07 0.77
N VAL A 49 5.43 -4.05 1.30
CA VAL A 49 5.61 -4.27 2.74
C VAL A 49 7.05 -3.92 3.10
N VAL A 50 7.20 -2.93 3.96
CA VAL A 50 8.49 -2.47 4.50
C VAL A 50 8.43 -2.54 6.02
N ARG A 51 9.35 -3.29 6.63
CA ARG A 51 9.34 -3.52 8.08
C ARG A 51 9.50 -2.22 8.86
N GLU A 52 10.41 -1.36 8.42
CA GLU A 52 10.73 -0.09 9.05
C GLU A 52 9.52 0.86 9.04
N THR A 53 8.73 0.85 7.97
CA THR A 53 7.46 1.58 7.91
C THR A 53 6.50 1.12 9.00
N GLN A 54 6.32 -0.19 9.13
CA GLN A 54 5.40 -0.77 10.13
C GLN A 54 5.88 -0.49 11.57
N GLU A 55 7.17 -0.65 11.84
CA GLU A 55 7.78 -0.38 13.14
C GLU A 55 7.65 1.11 13.51
N PHE A 56 7.90 1.99 12.54
CA PHE A 56 7.81 3.42 12.76
C PHE A 56 6.36 3.86 13.01
N ASP A 57 5.39 3.36 12.23
CA ASP A 57 3.98 3.67 12.46
C ASP A 57 3.50 3.22 13.84
N HIS A 58 3.91 2.02 14.28
CA HIS A 58 3.58 1.52 15.60
C HIS A 58 4.05 2.46 16.72
N LEU A 59 5.26 3.02 16.57
CA LEU A 59 5.82 3.98 17.53
C LEU A 59 5.15 5.35 17.43
N LEU A 60 5.00 5.89 16.22
CA LEU A 60 4.42 7.21 15.96
C LEU A 60 2.97 7.30 16.45
N ASN A 61 2.20 6.23 16.25
CA ASN A 61 0.78 6.18 16.53
C ASN A 61 0.44 5.30 17.73
N HIS A 62 1.39 4.98 18.62
CA HIS A 62 1.18 4.03 19.75
C HIS A 62 -0.07 4.36 20.58
N ASP A 63 -0.18 5.61 21.02
CA ASP A 63 -1.27 6.10 21.88
C ASP A 63 -2.50 6.59 21.10
N ARG A 64 -2.45 6.62 19.77
CA ARG A 64 -3.58 7.05 18.93
C ARG A 64 -4.63 5.95 18.81
N LYS A 65 -5.90 6.34 18.70
CA LYS A 65 -6.98 5.39 18.42
C LYS A 65 -6.90 4.92 16.97
N GLU A 66 -6.71 5.87 16.06
CA GLU A 66 -6.54 5.67 14.64
C GLU A 66 -5.19 5.00 14.36
N LYS A 67 -5.19 3.95 13.53
CA LYS A 67 -3.99 3.17 13.18
C LYS A 67 -3.86 3.15 11.65
N PRO A 68 -3.25 4.19 11.04
CA PRO A 68 -3.31 4.38 9.60
C PRO A 68 -2.57 3.31 8.80
N TYR A 69 -1.48 2.71 9.30
CA TYR A 69 -0.78 1.65 8.55
C TYR A 69 -1.65 0.42 8.24
N PRO A 70 -2.27 -0.27 9.22
CA PRO A 70 -3.12 -1.42 8.90
C PRO A 70 -4.33 -1.03 8.04
N GLU A 71 -4.90 0.16 8.23
CA GLU A 71 -6.01 0.67 7.42
C GLU A 71 -5.58 0.87 5.96
N ALA A 72 -4.47 1.57 5.73
CA ALA A 72 -3.90 1.79 4.41
C ALA A 72 -3.58 0.46 3.69
N MET A 73 -2.94 -0.47 4.39
CA MET A 73 -2.59 -1.76 3.81
C MET A 73 -3.85 -2.53 3.40
N TRP A 74 -4.80 -2.72 4.31
CA TRP A 74 -6.02 -3.50 4.02
C TRP A 74 -6.95 -2.80 3.04
N GLY A 75 -7.07 -1.47 3.10
CA GLY A 75 -7.87 -0.69 2.17
C GLY A 75 -7.32 -0.79 0.75
N ALA A 76 -5.99 -0.70 0.56
CA ALA A 76 -5.37 -0.95 -0.75
C ALA A 76 -5.65 -2.39 -1.25
N TYR A 77 -5.47 -3.40 -0.40
CA TYR A 77 -5.73 -4.79 -0.77
C TYR A 77 -7.18 -5.01 -1.20
N ARG A 78 -8.14 -4.49 -0.42
CA ARG A 78 -9.56 -4.58 -0.73
C ARG A 78 -9.92 -3.83 -2.00
N ALA A 79 -9.40 -2.62 -2.18
CA ALA A 79 -9.67 -1.81 -3.37
C ALA A 79 -9.25 -2.54 -4.65
N PHE A 80 -8.05 -3.12 -4.70
CA PHE A 80 -7.62 -3.90 -5.87
C PHE A 80 -8.48 -5.16 -6.07
N LEU A 81 -8.68 -5.95 -5.01
CA LEU A 81 -9.42 -7.20 -5.10
C LEU A 81 -10.88 -7.00 -5.52
N GLU A 82 -11.56 -6.00 -4.96
CA GLU A 82 -12.95 -5.66 -5.28
C GLU A 82 -13.10 -5.12 -6.72
N ASN A 83 -12.03 -4.60 -7.31
CA ASN A 83 -11.96 -4.20 -8.73
C ASN A 83 -11.43 -5.31 -9.65
N GLY A 84 -11.27 -6.53 -9.15
CA GLY A 84 -10.84 -7.69 -9.94
C GLY A 84 -9.37 -7.68 -10.33
N VAL A 85 -8.55 -6.85 -9.68
CA VAL A 85 -7.08 -6.84 -9.82
C VAL A 85 -6.51 -7.68 -8.69
N GLN A 86 -5.71 -8.71 -8.98
CA GLN A 86 -5.12 -9.57 -7.95
C GLN A 86 -3.93 -8.87 -7.26
N PRO A 87 -4.02 -8.50 -5.97
CA PRO A 87 -2.89 -7.91 -5.24
C PRO A 87 -2.08 -8.98 -4.50
N ASP A 88 -0.76 -8.79 -4.48
CA ASP A 88 0.17 -9.55 -3.65
C ASP A 88 0.83 -8.64 -2.62
N TRP A 89 1.12 -9.17 -1.43
CA TRP A 89 1.99 -8.49 -0.47
C TRP A 89 3.45 -8.75 -0.84
N VAL A 90 4.22 -7.69 -1.09
CA VAL A 90 5.58 -7.80 -1.62
C VAL A 90 6.57 -7.18 -0.65
N HIS A 91 7.50 -7.99 -0.14
CA HIS A 91 8.60 -7.47 0.65
C HIS A 91 9.51 -6.61 -0.22
N ILE A 92 10.09 -5.54 0.33
CA ILE A 92 10.94 -4.62 -0.44
C ILE A 92 12.16 -5.28 -1.12
N ASP A 93 12.63 -6.40 -0.58
CA ASP A 93 13.73 -7.17 -1.16
C ASP A 93 13.31 -7.95 -2.41
N ASP A 94 12.01 -8.14 -2.62
CA ASP A 94 11.44 -8.95 -3.71
C ASP A 94 10.83 -8.10 -4.85
N ILE A 95 11.04 -6.78 -4.83
CA ILE A 95 10.42 -5.84 -5.80
C ILE A 95 10.77 -6.14 -7.26
N ALA A 96 11.91 -6.78 -7.52
CA ALA A 96 12.33 -7.17 -8.86
C ALA A 96 11.40 -8.22 -9.52
N ALA A 97 10.56 -8.90 -8.74
CA ALA A 97 9.58 -9.85 -9.25
C ALA A 97 8.31 -9.17 -9.81
N TYR A 98 8.18 -7.85 -9.72
CA TYR A 98 6.99 -7.10 -10.14
C TYR A 98 7.36 -5.91 -11.02
N ASP A 99 6.45 -5.57 -11.93
CA ASP A 99 6.57 -4.41 -12.82
C ASP A 99 5.75 -3.20 -12.29
N PHE A 100 4.81 -3.45 -11.38
CA PHE A 100 3.91 -2.46 -10.79
C PHE A 100 3.81 -2.63 -9.27
N LEU A 101 4.09 -1.55 -8.54
CA LEU A 101 4.05 -1.50 -7.08
C LEU A 101 3.16 -0.37 -6.59
N TYR A 102 2.41 -0.66 -5.53
CA TYR A 102 1.62 0.28 -4.76
C TYR A 102 2.22 0.40 -3.36
N PHE A 103 2.61 1.61 -2.96
CA PHE A 103 3.14 1.88 -1.63
C PHE A 103 2.13 2.76 -0.86
N PRO A 104 1.20 2.14 -0.12
CA PRO A 104 0.03 2.82 0.44
C PRO A 104 0.38 3.71 1.64
N TYR A 105 1.48 3.45 2.33
CA TYR A 105 1.83 4.22 3.52
C TYR A 105 3.35 4.38 3.65
N PRO A 106 3.99 5.16 2.78
CA PRO A 106 5.45 5.19 2.65
C PRO A 106 6.16 6.11 3.65
N ILE A 107 5.58 6.37 4.83
CA ILE A 107 6.02 7.46 5.72
C ILE A 107 7.48 7.37 6.17
N MET A 108 8.00 6.15 6.30
CA MET A 108 9.35 5.91 6.80
C MET A 108 9.97 4.66 6.18
N PHE A 109 11.18 4.80 5.65
CA PHE A 109 12.04 3.70 5.19
C PHE A 109 13.49 4.20 5.09
N THR A 110 14.45 3.29 4.93
CA THR A 110 15.88 3.62 4.95
C THR A 110 16.35 4.23 3.63
N SER A 111 17.52 4.88 3.66
CA SER A 111 18.14 5.40 2.42
C SER A 111 18.58 4.28 1.47
N GLU A 112 18.87 3.09 2.00
CA GLU A 112 19.14 1.89 1.19
C GLU A 112 17.89 1.42 0.45
N GLN A 113 16.75 1.34 1.14
CA GLN A 113 15.46 1.00 0.58
C GLN A 113 15.02 2.02 -0.48
N ALA A 114 15.21 3.32 -0.22
CA ALA A 114 14.97 4.38 -1.19
C ALA A 114 15.82 4.23 -2.46
N ARG A 115 17.10 3.88 -2.33
CA ARG A 115 17.98 3.61 -3.47
C ARG A 115 17.51 2.40 -4.28
N SER A 116 17.04 1.34 -3.62
CA SER A 116 16.49 0.16 -4.28
C SER A 116 15.25 0.50 -5.11
N LEU A 117 14.29 1.23 -4.52
CA LEU A 117 13.08 1.70 -5.21
C LEU A 117 13.42 2.63 -6.37
N LYS A 118 14.33 3.60 -6.16
CA LYS A 118 14.80 4.52 -7.21
C LYS A 118 15.37 3.76 -8.40
N ALA A 119 16.26 2.80 -8.15
CA ALA A 119 16.86 1.97 -9.20
C ALA A 119 15.82 1.08 -9.90
N TRP A 120 14.84 0.55 -9.18
CA TRP A 120 13.77 -0.26 -9.75
C TRP A 120 12.88 0.58 -10.69
N VAL A 121 12.44 1.77 -10.27
CA VAL A 121 11.69 2.70 -11.14
C VAL A 121 12.54 3.09 -12.35
N GLU A 122 13.80 3.48 -12.15
CA GLU A 122 14.70 3.87 -13.25
C GLU A 122 14.83 2.77 -14.32
N ASN A 123 14.76 1.50 -13.91
CA ASN A 123 14.87 0.35 -14.81
C ASN A 123 13.55 -0.09 -15.46
N GLY A 124 12.43 0.59 -15.21
CA GLY A 124 11.14 0.32 -15.88
C GLY A 124 9.97 0.07 -14.95
N GLY A 125 10.20 0.04 -13.62
CA GLY A 125 9.14 -0.15 -12.66
C GLY A 125 8.13 1.00 -12.63
N THR A 126 6.87 0.68 -12.36
CA THR A 126 5.81 1.67 -12.16
C THR A 126 5.40 1.74 -10.67
N LEU A 127 5.65 2.87 -10.02
CA LEU A 127 5.37 3.07 -8.59
C LEU A 127 4.19 4.03 -8.38
N ILE A 128 3.16 3.60 -7.67
CA ILE A 128 2.21 4.53 -7.04
C ILE A 128 2.58 4.63 -5.56
N ALA A 129 2.78 5.84 -5.06
CA ALA A 129 3.05 6.10 -3.66
C ALA A 129 2.03 7.11 -3.13
N GLU A 130 1.46 6.80 -1.96
CA GLU A 130 0.62 7.74 -1.23
C GLU A 130 1.47 8.66 -0.34
N ALA A 131 0.81 9.53 0.42
CA ALA A 131 1.42 10.65 1.12
C ALA A 131 2.71 10.32 1.91
N CYS A 132 3.59 11.33 1.98
CA CYS A 132 4.78 11.36 2.82
C CYS A 132 5.87 10.30 2.50
N PRO A 133 6.17 9.97 1.23
CA PRO A 133 7.17 8.94 0.94
C PRO A 133 8.57 9.33 1.43
N GLY A 134 9.07 8.53 2.37
CA GLY A 134 10.39 8.71 2.97
C GLY A 134 10.47 9.92 3.89
N TYR A 135 9.34 10.43 4.39
CA TYR A 135 9.33 11.63 5.24
C TYR A 135 10.33 11.53 6.39
N PHE A 136 10.40 10.33 6.99
CA PHE A 136 11.46 9.92 7.89
C PHE A 136 12.39 8.92 7.19
N GLY A 137 13.70 9.16 7.28
CA GLY A 137 14.74 8.29 6.76
C GLY A 137 15.44 7.46 7.84
N ASP A 138 16.73 7.21 7.64
CA ASP A 138 17.56 6.44 8.56
C ASP A 138 17.42 6.93 10.00
N ARG A 139 17.19 5.99 10.92
CA ARG A 139 17.02 6.25 12.37
C ARG A 139 15.85 7.20 12.71
N GLY A 140 14.90 7.39 11.80
CA GLY A 140 13.73 8.23 12.01
C GLY A 140 14.00 9.74 11.86
N HIS A 141 15.07 10.14 11.16
CA HIS A 141 15.36 11.55 10.91
C HIS A 141 14.51 12.12 9.76
N VAL A 142 13.93 13.30 9.98
CA VAL A 142 13.23 14.05 8.93
C VAL A 142 14.23 14.58 7.90
N GLY A 143 13.88 14.46 6.62
CA GLY A 143 14.64 15.05 5.52
C GLY A 143 14.54 16.57 5.44
N THR A 144 15.59 17.22 4.93
CA THR A 144 15.55 18.66 4.61
C THR A 144 14.86 18.95 3.27
N VAL A 145 14.54 17.91 2.51
CA VAL A 145 13.79 17.92 1.25
C VAL A 145 12.73 16.84 1.36
N GLN A 146 11.53 17.12 0.85
CA GLN A 146 10.42 16.17 0.83
C GLN A 146 9.81 16.12 -0.59
N PRO A 147 9.59 14.93 -1.19
CA PRO A 147 10.03 13.61 -0.72
C PRO A 147 11.56 13.49 -0.51
N ASN A 148 11.96 12.84 0.58
CA ASN A 148 13.36 12.78 1.03
C ASN A 148 14.20 11.78 0.21
N MET A 149 15.51 11.69 0.49
CA MET A 149 16.42 10.65 -0.02
C MET A 149 16.51 10.61 -1.56
N GLY A 150 16.31 11.76 -2.21
CA GLY A 150 16.32 11.91 -3.67
C GLY A 150 15.05 11.40 -4.35
N LEU A 151 13.98 11.17 -3.59
CA LEU A 151 12.66 10.82 -4.12
C LEU A 151 11.94 12.03 -4.71
N ASP A 152 12.31 13.27 -4.33
CA ASP A 152 11.80 14.49 -4.99
C ASP A 152 12.10 14.50 -6.48
N GLU A 153 13.25 13.97 -6.90
CA GLU A 153 13.59 13.76 -8.30
C GLU A 153 12.78 12.62 -8.95
N VAL A 154 12.58 11.52 -8.21
CA VAL A 154 11.87 10.33 -8.70
C VAL A 154 10.40 10.68 -8.96
N PHE A 155 9.76 11.41 -8.04
CA PHE A 155 8.37 11.84 -8.17
C PHE A 155 8.21 13.16 -8.93
N GLY A 156 9.30 13.87 -9.24
CA GLY A 156 9.25 15.15 -9.96
C GLY A 156 8.47 16.23 -9.21
N ALA A 157 8.46 16.16 -7.88
CA ALA A 157 7.67 17.00 -6.99
C ALA A 157 8.45 17.34 -5.73
N ARG A 158 8.12 18.48 -5.12
CA ARG A 158 8.55 18.85 -3.77
C ARG A 158 7.37 19.25 -2.92
N GLU A 159 7.46 19.02 -1.62
CA GLU A 159 6.46 19.47 -0.66
C GLU A 159 6.25 20.98 -0.73
N GLU A 160 4.97 21.36 -0.77
CA GLU A 160 4.49 22.72 -0.52
C GLU A 160 4.10 22.86 0.94
N ASP A 161 3.27 21.94 1.43
CA ASP A 161 2.68 21.95 2.76
C ASP A 161 2.30 20.52 3.20
N VAL A 162 2.29 20.27 4.51
CA VAL A 162 2.02 18.93 5.06
C VAL A 162 1.28 19.00 6.39
N GLU A 163 0.30 18.13 6.55
CA GLU A 163 -0.56 18.03 7.73
C GLU A 163 -0.64 16.57 8.21
N PHE A 164 -0.24 16.35 9.47
CA PHE A 164 -0.29 15.06 10.15
C PHE A 164 -1.51 15.01 11.09
N MET A 165 -2.71 15.23 10.51
CA MET A 165 -3.95 15.44 11.26
C MET A 165 -4.96 14.30 11.04
N PRO A 166 -4.85 13.18 11.77
CA PRO A 166 -5.76 12.05 11.61
C PRO A 166 -7.21 12.35 12.04
N ASP A 167 -7.41 13.36 12.90
CA ASP A 167 -8.72 13.75 13.45
C ASP A 167 -9.65 14.47 12.47
N ILE A 168 -9.12 14.91 11.32
CA ILE A 168 -9.89 15.49 10.21
C ILE A 168 -9.65 14.73 8.89
N GLY A 169 -9.01 13.56 8.96
CA GLY A 169 -8.66 12.76 7.79
C GLY A 169 -9.87 12.37 6.94
N ASP A 170 -11.03 12.21 7.58
CA ASP A 170 -12.33 11.92 6.94
C ASP A 170 -12.88 13.06 6.06
N ARG A 171 -12.22 14.23 6.07
CA ARG A 171 -12.60 15.42 5.28
C ARG A 171 -11.66 15.68 4.13
N ILE A 172 -10.64 14.84 3.94
CA ILE A 172 -9.69 15.02 2.85
C ILE A 172 -10.36 14.50 1.58
N HIS A 173 -10.55 15.39 0.62
CA HIS A 173 -11.05 15.05 -0.71
C HIS A 173 -10.16 15.72 -1.77
N PHE A 174 -9.98 15.04 -2.89
CA PHE A 174 -9.27 15.60 -4.04
C PHE A 174 -9.90 15.13 -5.35
N ASP A 175 -9.65 15.90 -6.41
CA ASP A 175 -9.94 15.49 -7.78
C ASP A 175 -8.68 14.91 -8.40
N LEU A 176 -8.80 13.75 -9.05
CA LEU A 176 -7.75 13.13 -9.87
C LEU A 176 -8.27 12.95 -11.30
N ASP A 177 -7.82 13.81 -12.21
CA ASP A 177 -8.25 13.84 -13.61
C ASP A 177 -9.78 13.82 -13.81
N GLY A 178 -10.52 14.55 -12.98
CA GLY A 178 -12.00 14.62 -13.02
C GLY A 178 -12.71 13.55 -12.19
N ALA A 179 -11.99 12.66 -11.52
CA ALA A 179 -12.56 11.71 -10.56
C ALA A 179 -12.46 12.27 -9.14
N ALA A 180 -13.58 12.34 -8.44
CA ALA A 180 -13.61 12.67 -7.01
C ALA A 180 -13.09 11.47 -6.20
N VAL A 181 -12.12 11.71 -5.32
CA VAL A 181 -11.48 10.69 -4.49
C VAL A 181 -11.44 11.14 -3.05
N ASP A 182 -11.81 10.22 -2.15
CA ASP A 182 -11.67 10.39 -0.71
C ASP A 182 -10.24 10.06 -0.29
N GLY A 183 -9.68 10.90 0.59
CA GLY A 183 -8.37 10.74 1.20
C GLY A 183 -8.47 10.46 2.70
N GLY A 184 -7.32 10.25 3.32
CA GLY A 184 -7.21 9.91 4.73
C GLY A 184 -5.76 9.94 5.19
N GLY A 185 -5.54 9.68 6.49
CA GLY A 185 -4.21 9.61 7.08
C GLY A 185 -3.49 10.96 7.11
N PHE A 186 -2.80 11.28 6.01
CA PHE A 186 -2.03 12.52 5.85
C PHE A 186 -2.54 13.37 4.70
N LEU A 187 -2.21 14.66 4.76
CA LEU A 187 -2.28 15.56 3.62
C LEU A 187 -0.87 16.09 3.37
N GLN A 188 -0.40 15.96 2.14
CA GLN A 188 0.86 16.49 1.64
C GLN A 188 0.59 17.09 0.27
N SER A 189 0.74 18.40 0.14
CA SER A 189 0.60 19.10 -1.13
C SER A 189 1.95 19.39 -1.76
N TYR A 190 1.96 19.62 -3.07
CA TYR A 190 3.21 19.66 -3.84
C TYR A 190 3.39 20.89 -4.73
N ARG A 191 4.65 21.20 -5.01
CA ARG A 191 5.12 21.98 -6.15
C ARG A 191 5.78 21.05 -7.15
N LEU A 192 5.56 21.32 -8.44
CA LEU A 192 6.23 20.58 -9.51
C LEU A 192 7.71 20.98 -9.60
N THR A 193 8.59 19.99 -9.73
CA THR A 193 10.01 20.19 -10.07
C THR A 193 10.39 19.58 -11.43
N GLY A 194 9.60 18.61 -11.90
CA GLY A 194 9.78 17.98 -13.21
C GLY A 194 8.62 17.08 -13.65
N GLY A 195 7.72 16.72 -12.73
CA GLY A 195 6.53 15.94 -13.02
C GLY A 195 5.39 16.76 -13.63
N THR A 196 4.27 16.08 -13.87
CA THR A 196 3.02 16.63 -14.39
C THR A 196 1.95 16.53 -13.30
N GLY A 197 1.29 17.65 -12.99
CA GLY A 197 0.17 17.66 -12.05
C GLY A 197 -1.03 16.90 -12.62
N ARG A 198 -1.66 16.05 -11.80
CA ARG A 198 -2.81 15.20 -12.17
C ARG A 198 -4.06 15.46 -11.34
N GLY A 199 -3.93 16.12 -10.19
CA GLY A 199 -5.04 16.28 -9.28
C GLY A 199 -4.82 17.34 -8.22
N HIS A 200 -5.91 17.88 -7.68
CA HIS A 200 -5.89 18.97 -6.69
C HIS A 200 -6.83 18.67 -5.53
N PHE A 201 -6.44 19.07 -4.33
CA PHE A 201 -7.33 19.17 -3.19
C PHE A 201 -8.45 20.19 -3.46
N THR A 202 -9.52 20.13 -2.67
CA THR A 202 -10.68 21.02 -2.81
C THR A 202 -10.35 22.52 -2.65
N ASP A 203 -9.25 22.84 -1.97
CA ASP A 203 -8.72 24.21 -1.82
C ASP A 203 -7.79 24.66 -2.96
N GLY A 204 -7.56 23.80 -3.95
CA GLY A 204 -6.72 24.06 -5.11
C GLY A 204 -5.23 23.72 -4.93
N ARG A 205 -4.80 23.25 -3.76
CA ARG A 205 -3.43 22.74 -3.58
C ARG A 205 -3.22 21.48 -4.44
N LEU A 206 -2.04 21.33 -5.04
CA LEU A 206 -1.73 20.17 -5.89
C LEU A 206 -1.62 18.89 -5.04
N ALA A 207 -2.41 17.88 -5.39
CA ALA A 207 -2.53 16.61 -4.67
C ALA A 207 -1.92 15.42 -5.43
N GLY A 208 -1.91 15.46 -6.77
CA GLY A 208 -1.41 14.34 -7.58
C GLY A 208 -0.29 14.78 -8.50
N VAL A 209 0.84 14.07 -8.50
CA VAL A 209 1.95 14.30 -9.44
C VAL A 209 2.36 13.01 -10.10
N GLU A 210 2.37 13.01 -11.42
CA GLU A 210 2.95 11.93 -12.20
C GLU A 210 4.33 12.32 -12.72
N ASN A 211 5.28 11.37 -12.76
CA ASN A 211 6.59 11.62 -13.33
C ASN A 211 7.10 10.42 -14.13
N ALA A 212 7.91 10.70 -15.15
CA ALA A 212 8.72 9.69 -15.82
C ALA A 212 10.14 9.74 -15.23
N TYR A 213 10.65 8.60 -14.79
CA TYR A 213 11.99 8.50 -14.19
C TYR A 213 12.76 7.32 -14.76
N GLY A 214 13.83 7.62 -15.51
CA GLY A 214 14.52 6.61 -16.32
C GLY A 214 13.58 5.99 -17.35
N LYS A 215 13.39 4.67 -17.27
CA LYS A 215 12.46 3.90 -18.11
C LYS A 215 11.10 3.67 -17.44
N GLY A 216 10.96 4.01 -16.17
CA GLY A 216 9.75 3.80 -15.39
C GLY A 216 8.92 5.06 -15.21
N ARG A 217 7.92 4.93 -14.35
CA ARG A 217 6.89 5.95 -14.13
C ARG A 217 6.43 5.95 -12.68
N THR A 218 6.07 7.11 -12.17
CA THR A 218 5.49 7.22 -10.83
C THR A 218 4.18 8.00 -10.82
N LEU A 219 3.30 7.70 -9.88
CA LEU A 219 2.21 8.56 -9.43
C LEU A 219 2.34 8.78 -7.93
N LEU A 220 2.55 10.03 -7.52
CA LEU A 220 2.53 10.47 -6.14
C LEU A 220 1.17 11.05 -5.80
N ILE A 221 0.54 10.52 -4.76
CA ILE A 221 -0.75 10.99 -4.24
C ILE A 221 -0.50 11.65 -2.88
N GLY A 222 -1.01 12.85 -2.70
CA GLY A 222 -0.81 13.71 -1.54
C GLY A 222 -1.62 13.32 -0.31
N THR A 223 -2.36 12.23 -0.37
CA THR A 223 -3.14 11.71 0.75
C THR A 223 -3.20 10.19 0.66
N ASN A 224 -3.91 9.54 1.57
CA ASN A 224 -4.08 8.10 1.58
C ASN A 224 -5.50 7.66 1.17
N PRO A 225 -5.82 7.53 -0.13
CA PRO A 225 -7.06 6.89 -0.58
C PRO A 225 -7.22 5.48 0.00
N SER A 226 -6.11 4.77 0.22
CA SER A 226 -6.14 3.45 0.84
C SER A 226 -6.70 3.48 2.27
N VAL A 227 -6.40 4.51 3.07
CA VAL A 227 -6.98 4.67 4.41
C VAL A 227 -8.48 4.95 4.30
N ALA A 228 -8.89 5.82 3.37
CA ALA A 228 -10.30 6.16 3.16
C ALA A 228 -11.17 4.96 2.74
N TYR A 229 -10.57 3.98 2.05
CA TYR A 229 -11.27 2.79 1.55
C TYR A 229 -11.51 1.71 2.62
N TYR A 230 -10.77 1.73 3.73
CA TYR A 230 -10.80 0.67 4.74
C TYR A 230 -12.12 0.61 5.52
#